data_AF-A0A7W7CLY9-F1
#
_entry.id   AF-A0A7W7CLY9-F1
#
_cell.length_a   1.000
_cell.length_b   1.000
_cell.length_c   1.000
_cell.angle_alpha   90.00
_cell.angle_beta   90.00
_cell.angle_gamma   90.00
#
_symmetry.space_group_name_H-M   'P 1'
#
loop_
_entity.id
_entity.type
_entity.pdbx_description
1 polymer ?
#
loop_
_entity_poly.entity_id
_entity_poly.type
_entity_poly.pdbx_seq_one_letter_code
_entity_poly.pdbx_strand_id
1 'polypeptide(L)' 'MLPRVEASGGRVLGPTGDMPWGQWVAHVHDPDGNLVNLTATLA' A
#
# COMPACT_ATOMS: atom_id res chain seq x y z
N MET A 1 1.45 3.84 8.16
CA MET A 1 0.71 4.54 7.09
C MET A 1 -0.55 3.80 6.65
N LEU A 2 -0.57 2.45 6.63
CA LEU A 2 -1.74 1.66 6.21
C LEU A 2 -3.06 1.97 6.93
N PRO A 3 -3.12 2.21 8.26
CA PRO A 3 -4.38 2.57 8.93
C PRO A 3 -5.03 3.84 8.37
N ARG A 4 -4.24 4.72 7.72
CA ARG A 4 -4.76 5.93 7.08
C ARG A 4 -5.46 5.65 5.76
N VAL A 5 -5.16 4.53 5.09
CA VAL A 5 -5.79 4.14 3.82
C VAL A 5 -7.28 3.90 4.05
N GLU A 6 -7.64 3.07 5.02
CA GLU A 6 -9.02 2.76 5.37
C GLU A 6 -9.77 4.00 5.89
N ALA A 7 -9.13 4.78 6.76
CA ALA A 7 -9.69 6.04 7.26
C ALA A 7 -9.96 7.09 6.14
N SER A 8 -9.29 6.96 4.99
CA SER A 8 -9.47 7.84 3.83
C SER A 8 -10.42 7.26 2.77
N GLY A 9 -11.09 6.14 3.06
CA GLY A 9 -12.02 5.47 2.13
C GLY A 9 -11.36 4.50 1.14
N GLY A 10 -10.06 4.27 1.25
CA GLY A 10 -9.35 3.25 0.47
C GLY A 10 -9.43 1.87 1.11
N ARG A 11 -8.82 0.87 0.46
CA ARG A 11 -8.78 -0.51 0.94
C ARG A 11 -7.40 -1.12 0.75
N VAL A 12 -6.83 -1.75 1.78
CA VAL A 12 -5.58 -2.51 1.66
C VAL A 12 -5.86 -3.88 1.04
N LEU A 13 -5.01 -4.29 0.09
CA LEU A 13 -5.13 -5.55 -0.62
C LEU A 13 -4.02 -6.52 -0.20
N GLY A 14 -4.42 -7.61 0.46
CA GLY A 14 -3.53 -8.72 0.77
C GLY A 14 -2.34 -8.36 1.67
N PRO A 15 -1.33 -9.24 1.76
CA PRO A 15 -0.15 -8.99 2.54
C PRO A 15 0.73 -7.91 1.88
N THR A 16 1.27 -7.04 2.72
CA THR A 16 2.27 -6.03 2.37
C THR A 16 3.64 -6.50 2.83
N GLY A 17 4.73 -6.18 2.13
CA GLY A 17 6.04 -6.67 2.54
C GLY A 17 7.22 -6.14 1.76
N ASP A 18 8.39 -6.55 2.23
CA ASP A 18 9.68 -6.22 1.63
C ASP A 18 9.86 -6.98 0.32
N MET A 19 10.25 -6.26 -0.72
CA MET A 19 10.46 -6.78 -2.04
C MET A 19 11.96 -6.98 -2.31
N PRO A 20 12.34 -7.95 -3.17
CA PRO A 20 13.74 -8.28 -3.44
C PRO A 20 14.59 -7.12 -4.00
N TRP A 21 13.94 -6.07 -4.52
CA TRP A 21 14.59 -4.87 -5.04
C TRP A 21 14.75 -3.75 -4.00
N GLY A 22 14.59 -4.05 -2.70
CA GLY A 22 14.93 -3.12 -1.60
C GLY A 22 13.84 -2.11 -1.24
N GLN A 23 12.58 -2.42 -1.52
CA GLN A 23 11.44 -1.58 -1.15
C GLN A 23 10.38 -2.39 -0.42
N TRP A 24 9.72 -1.78 0.55
CA TRP A 24 8.47 -2.29 1.08
C TRP A 24 7.32 -1.84 0.18
N VAL A 25 6.39 -2.74 -0.15
CA VAL A 25 5.25 -2.46 -1.04
C VAL A 25 3.93 -2.88 -0.40
N ALA A 26 2.93 -2.01 -0.53
CA ALA A 26 1.54 -2.31 -0.25
C ALA A 26 0.65 -1.97 -1.45
N HIS A 27 -0.22 -2.92 -1.80
CA HIS A 27 -1.26 -2.73 -2.79
C HIS A 27 -2.51 -2.20 -2.11
N VAL A 28 -3.08 -1.12 -2.62
CA VAL A 28 -4.32 -0.54 -2.10
C VAL A 28 -5.26 -0.17 -3.24
N HIS A 29 -6.57 -0.14 -2.97
CA HIS A 29 -7.51 0.65 -3.76
C HIS A 29 -7.67 2.02 -3.14
N ASP A 30 -7.70 3.06 -3.96
CA ASP A 30 -8.24 4.36 -3.57
C ASP A 30 -9.78 4.31 -3.48
N PRO A 31 -10.46 5.38 -3.03
CA PRO A 31 -11.92 5.41 -2.92
C PRO A 31 -12.67 5.21 -4.25
N ASP A 32 -12.03 5.53 -5.37
CA ASP A 32 -12.60 5.36 -6.72
C ASP A 32 -12.39 3.94 -7.25
N GLY A 33 -11.62 3.11 -6.53
CA GLY A 33 -11.33 1.72 -6.88
C GLY A 33 -10.07 1.54 -7.73
N ASN A 34 -9.26 2.59 -7.91
CA ASN A 34 -8.01 2.47 -8.65
C ASN A 34 -6.95 1.74 -7.85
N LEU A 35 -6.19 0.86 -8.51
CA LEU A 35 -5.05 0.18 -7.89
C LEU A 35 -3.87 1.15 -7.73
N VAL A 36 -3.43 1.35 -6.50
CA VAL A 36 -2.29 2.21 -6.14
C VAL A 36 -1.25 1.39 -5.38
N ASN A 37 0.02 1.58 -5.72
CA ASN A 37 1.14 0.98 -5.00
C ASN A 37 1.77 2.01 -4.06
N LEU A 38 1.66 1.77 -2.76
CA LEU A 38 2.40 2.53 -1.75
C LEU A 38 3.75 1.86 -1.54
N THR A 39 4.83 2.62 -1.75
CA THR A 39 6.19 2.11 -1.61
C THR A 39 6.97 2.90 -0.56
N ALA A 40 7.88 2.22 0.13
CA ALA A 40 8.85 2.82 1.02
C ALA A 40 10.23 2.22 0.74
N THR A 41 11.24 3.07 0.60
CA THR A 41 12.63 2.62 0.48
C THR A 41 13.12 2.17 1.85
N LEU A 42 13.63 0.95 1.93
CA LEU A 42 14.25 0.41 3.14
C LEU A 42 15.68 0.97 3.22
N ALA A 43 16.02 1.58 4.35
CA ALA A 43 17.35 2.12 4.63
C ALA A 43 18.25 1.08 5.30
#